data_AF-A0A0D2RLU5-F1
#
_entry.id   AF-A0A0D2RLU5-F1
#
_cell.length_a   1.000
_cell.length_b   1.000
_cell.length_c   1.000
_cell.angle_alpha   90.00
_cell.angle_beta   90.00
_cell.angle_gamma   90.00
#
_symmetry.space_group_name_H-M   'P 1'
#
loop_
_entity.id
_entity.type
_entity.pdbx_description
1 polymer ?
#
loop_
_entity_poly.entity_id
_entity_poly.type
_entity_poly.pdbx_seq_one_letter_code
_entity_poly.pdbx_strand_id
1 'polypeptide(L)'
;MEISYNPSIALQSHQSLIIATIVTLLPLLLAVRSLLFRRPHKPNVSRPAPSAGKEETKQATPSCSCNGTSGSEAFLNGDKAAPAEEDMVTADVSKVAAERQSGASMMEQLVPEITTHALSYLDYPSLCRLSMTNSLMRKAANDDNAWKALYHKDFTLEQDSITPVNGWKAYYAATRAIMNVNTEFFNIIRNRSLTAMSCFWLNADYVKCVHASGEHFSGYNAVIQSWQLAFNWEQGVDFQVRDVRARVLTDMAWVTMKTFVDMDSGPFNMTNIFEFHHGRWYLVHHHSSVMLLADADMEHQIVHG
;
A
#
# COMPACT_ATOMS: atom_id res chain seq x y z
N MET A 1 -42.47 -19.78 40.32
CA MET A 1 -41.08 -19.35 40.08
C MET A 1 -40.19 -20.39 40.70
N GLU A 2 -39.82 -21.42 39.93
CA GLU A 2 -38.81 -22.40 40.33
C GLU A 2 -37.61 -22.22 39.40
N ILE A 3 -36.41 -22.25 39.97
CA ILE A 3 -35.15 -22.15 39.24
C ILE A 3 -34.49 -23.53 39.34
N SER A 4 -34.52 -24.28 38.25
CA SER A 4 -33.80 -25.55 38.13
C SER A 4 -32.31 -25.26 37.88
N TYR A 5 -31.47 -25.64 38.84
CA TYR A 5 -30.01 -25.52 38.70
C TYR A 5 -29.47 -26.58 37.74
N ASN A 6 -28.81 -26.15 36.67
CA ASN A 6 -28.22 -27.04 35.66
C ASN A 6 -26.77 -27.40 36.06
N PRO A 7 -26.46 -28.67 36.41
CA PRO A 7 -25.16 -29.05 36.98
C PRO A 7 -23.97 -28.90 36.02
N SER A 8 -24.21 -28.80 34.71
CA SER A 8 -23.15 -28.66 33.70
C SER A 8 -22.30 -27.39 33.87
N ILE A 9 -22.88 -26.29 34.37
CA ILE A 9 -22.18 -25.01 34.55
C ILE A 9 -21.11 -25.10 35.65
N ALA A 10 -21.37 -25.87 36.72
CA ALA A 10 -20.43 -26.05 37.81
C ALA A 10 -19.18 -26.83 37.37
N LEU A 11 -19.36 -27.86 36.54
CA LEU A 11 -18.25 -28.70 36.08
C LEU A 11 -17.29 -27.95 35.15
N GLN A 12 -17.83 -27.05 34.31
CA GLN A 12 -17.05 -26.22 33.38
C GLN A 12 -16.18 -25.19 34.12
N SER A 13 -16.70 -24.60 35.20
CA SER A 13 -15.95 -23.69 36.09
C SER A 13 -14.70 -24.36 36.71
N HIS A 14 -14.85 -25.61 37.17
CA HIS A 14 -13.72 -26.35 37.76
C HIS A 14 -12.60 -26.66 36.76
N GLN A 15 -12.92 -26.96 35.50
CA GLN A 15 -11.88 -27.16 34.48
C GLN A 15 -11.09 -25.88 34.18
N SER A 16 -11.75 -24.73 34.10
CA SER A 16 -11.08 -23.43 33.90
C SER A 16 -10.11 -23.10 35.04
N LEU A 17 -10.48 -23.38 36.29
CA LEU A 17 -9.62 -23.19 37.47
C LEU A 17 -8.41 -24.14 37.51
N ILE A 18 -8.58 -25.39 37.09
CA ILE A 18 -7.49 -26.37 36.99
C ILE A 18 -6.48 -25.97 35.90
N ILE A 19 -6.96 -25.51 34.74
CA ILE A 19 -6.08 -25.05 33.65
C ILE A 19 -5.31 -23.80 34.08
N ALA A 20 -5.98 -22.82 34.71
CA ALA A 20 -5.35 -21.59 35.20
C ALA A 20 -4.26 -21.84 36.26
N THR A 21 -4.47 -22.80 37.17
CA THR A 21 -3.46 -23.16 38.19
C THR A 21 -2.25 -23.90 37.61
N ILE A 22 -2.44 -24.75 36.59
CA ILE A 22 -1.32 -25.42 35.89
C ILE A 22 -0.47 -24.41 35.11
N VAL A 23 -1.11 -23.50 34.36
CA VAL A 23 -0.42 -22.49 33.52
C VAL A 23 0.39 -21.49 34.38
N THR A 24 -0.02 -21.22 35.61
CA THR A 24 0.69 -20.29 36.52
C THR A 24 1.79 -20.96 37.36
N LEU A 25 1.61 -22.21 37.80
CA LEU A 25 2.60 -22.89 38.66
C LEU A 25 3.75 -23.52 37.88
N LEU A 26 3.52 -23.99 36.66
CA LEU A 26 4.56 -24.62 35.82
C LEU A 26 5.75 -23.68 35.49
N PRO A 27 5.56 -22.42 35.02
CA PRO A 27 6.68 -21.51 34.78
C PRO A 27 7.40 -21.10 36.07
N LEU A 28 6.70 -21.01 37.21
CA LEU A 28 7.31 -20.70 38.50
C LEU A 28 8.27 -21.81 38.96
N LEU A 29 7.88 -23.08 38.80
CA LEU A 29 8.74 -24.24 39.08
C LEU A 29 9.98 -24.28 38.17
N LEU A 30 9.83 -23.95 36.88
CA LEU A 30 10.95 -23.88 35.94
C LEU A 30 11.92 -22.73 36.29
N ALA A 31 11.39 -21.56 36.68
CA ALA A 31 12.20 -20.42 37.12
C ALA A 31 13.03 -20.76 38.36
N VAL A 32 12.41 -21.34 39.41
CA VAL A 32 13.12 -21.79 40.63
C VAL A 32 14.21 -22.81 40.30
N ARG A 33 13.94 -23.76 39.39
CA ARG A 33 14.95 -24.75 38.96
C ARG A 33 16.12 -24.09 38.24
N SER A 34 15.91 -23.06 37.43
CA SER A 34 16.99 -22.33 36.75
C SER A 34 17.88 -21.51 37.71
N LEU A 35 17.32 -21.03 38.83
CA LEU A 35 18.07 -20.31 39.87
C LEU A 35 18.94 -21.26 40.71
N LEU A 36 18.42 -22.45 41.04
CA LEU A 36 19.13 -23.45 41.86
C LEU A 36 20.29 -24.15 41.13
N PHE A 37 20.34 -24.12 39.79
CA PHE A 37 21.37 -24.79 39.00
C PHE A 37 22.44 -23.87 38.36
N ARG A 38 22.49 -22.57 38.74
CA ARG A 38 23.59 -21.68 38.32
C ARG A 38 24.91 -22.06 39.00
N ARG A 39 25.80 -22.76 38.28
CA ARG A 39 27.22 -22.89 38.66
C ARG A 39 27.90 -21.51 38.61
N PRO A 40 28.72 -21.14 39.60
CA PRO A 40 29.45 -19.87 39.59
C PRO A 40 30.61 -19.92 38.57
N HIS A 41 30.60 -18.98 37.62
CA HIS A 41 31.72 -18.79 36.69
C HIS A 41 32.81 -17.94 37.35
N LYS A 42 34.06 -18.42 37.38
CA LYS A 42 35.20 -17.60 37.81
C LYS A 42 35.56 -16.58 36.72
N PRO A 43 35.88 -15.32 37.06
CA PRO A 43 36.52 -14.39 36.15
C PRO A 43 38.05 -14.53 36.22
N ASN A 44 38.72 -14.64 35.07
CA ASN A 44 40.18 -14.46 35.00
C ASN A 44 40.49 -13.00 34.64
N VAL A 45 41.37 -12.37 35.42
CA VAL A 45 41.83 -10.99 35.24
C VAL A 45 43.27 -11.00 34.74
N SER A 46 43.55 -10.34 33.61
CA SER A 46 44.90 -9.88 33.27
C SER A 46 44.89 -8.70 32.27
N ARG A 47 45.73 -7.70 32.55
CA ARG A 47 46.11 -6.50 31.78
C ARG A 47 47.40 -5.94 32.47
N PRO A 48 48.16 -4.97 31.91
CA PRO A 48 48.11 -4.29 30.62
C PRO A 48 49.37 -4.67 29.76
N ALA A 49 49.94 -3.95 28.78
CA ALA A 49 49.75 -2.58 28.28
C ALA A 49 49.84 -2.47 26.71
N PRO A 50 50.59 -1.59 26.00
CA PRO A 50 49.93 -0.82 24.92
C PRO A 50 50.65 -0.74 23.55
N SER A 51 49.89 -0.40 22.50
CA SER A 51 50.40 0.37 21.36
C SER A 51 49.28 1.19 20.70
N ALA A 52 49.66 2.30 20.06
CA ALA A 52 48.74 3.27 19.48
C ALA A 52 48.29 2.89 18.07
N GLY A 53 47.10 3.38 17.69
CA GLY A 53 46.58 3.34 16.32
C GLY A 53 45.32 4.18 16.23
N LYS A 54 45.43 5.38 15.63
CA LYS A 54 44.26 6.15 15.19
C LYS A 54 43.84 5.61 13.82
N GLU A 55 42.56 5.34 13.63
CA GLU A 55 41.96 5.42 12.31
C GLU A 55 40.46 5.74 12.43
N GLU A 56 40.01 6.76 11.69
CA GLU A 56 38.60 7.09 11.52
C GLU A 56 38.05 6.29 10.34
N THR A 57 36.93 5.57 10.52
CA THR A 57 36.24 4.94 9.38
C THR A 57 34.78 5.40 9.33
N LYS A 58 34.51 6.34 8.43
CA LYS A 58 33.14 6.66 7.97
C LYS A 58 32.70 5.57 6.98
N GLN A 59 31.53 4.98 7.19
CA GLN A 59 30.75 4.22 6.19
C GLN A 59 29.34 3.97 6.74
N ALA A 60 28.27 3.84 5.95
CA ALA A 60 27.94 4.46 4.66
C ALA A 60 26.43 4.23 4.42
N THR A 61 25.71 5.24 3.94
CA THR A 61 24.30 5.12 3.51
C THR A 61 24.24 4.78 2.02
N PRO A 62 23.43 3.80 1.57
CA PRO A 62 23.26 3.54 0.14
C PRO A 62 22.21 4.47 -0.47
N SER A 63 22.66 5.49 -1.21
CA SER A 63 21.80 6.28 -2.09
C SER A 63 21.84 5.72 -3.51
N CYS A 64 20.71 5.21 -4.01
CA CYS A 64 20.58 4.86 -5.43
C CYS A 64 20.32 6.13 -6.25
N SER A 65 21.13 6.37 -7.27
CA SER A 65 20.95 7.48 -8.21
C SER A 65 21.31 7.02 -9.62
N CYS A 66 20.37 7.19 -10.55
CA CYS A 66 20.59 7.05 -11.97
C CYS A 66 19.92 8.23 -12.69
N ASN A 67 20.74 9.23 -13.03
CA ASN A 67 20.33 10.40 -13.80
C ASN A 67 20.86 10.24 -15.23
N GLY A 68 19.99 10.37 -16.23
CA GLY A 68 20.34 10.24 -17.65
C GLY A 68 19.83 11.44 -18.42
N THR A 69 20.70 12.41 -18.70
CA THR A 69 20.33 13.68 -19.33
C THR A 69 20.45 13.63 -20.86
N SER A 70 19.54 14.36 -21.49
CA SER A 70 19.47 14.74 -22.91
C SER A 70 20.81 14.88 -23.65
N GLY A 71 20.83 14.43 -24.90
CA GLY A 71 21.75 14.89 -25.94
C GLY A 71 20.95 15.28 -27.18
N SER A 72 21.00 16.54 -27.57
CA SER A 72 20.45 17.07 -28.82
C SER A 72 21.55 17.89 -29.48
N GLU A 73 21.93 17.53 -30.70
CA GLU A 73 22.79 18.36 -31.54
C GLU A 73 22.17 18.55 -32.93
N ALA A 74 22.28 19.78 -33.42
CA ALA A 74 21.81 20.20 -34.72
C ALA A 74 22.98 20.29 -35.71
N PHE A 75 22.69 20.18 -37.00
CA PHE A 75 23.60 20.61 -38.07
C PHE A 75 22.93 21.63 -38.99
N LEU A 76 23.75 22.48 -39.63
CA LEU A 76 23.39 23.85 -40.02
C LEU A 76 23.27 24.08 -41.55
N ASN A 77 22.39 25.03 -41.89
CA ASN A 77 22.48 26.05 -42.96
C ASN A 77 22.58 25.69 -44.46
N GLY A 78 21.90 26.52 -45.28
CA GLY A 78 22.21 26.70 -46.71
C GLY A 78 21.13 27.45 -47.54
N ASP A 79 21.14 28.79 -47.54
CA ASP A 79 20.22 29.62 -48.36
C ASP A 79 20.49 29.57 -49.88
N LYS A 80 19.44 29.72 -50.71
CA LYS A 80 19.30 30.78 -51.74
C LYS A 80 17.95 30.76 -52.48
N ALA A 81 17.59 31.87 -53.11
CA ALA A 81 16.23 32.16 -53.60
C ALA A 81 16.10 32.31 -55.14
N ALA A 82 14.99 31.74 -55.67
CA ALA A 82 14.06 32.26 -56.72
C ALA A 82 14.60 32.66 -58.14
N PRO A 83 13.74 32.88 -59.17
CA PRO A 83 12.26 32.80 -59.24
C PRO A 83 11.67 32.04 -60.47
N ALA A 84 10.32 32.00 -60.55
CA ALA A 84 9.45 31.63 -61.70
C ALA A 84 9.45 30.13 -62.12
N GLU A 85 8.38 29.55 -62.67
CA GLU A 85 7.22 30.10 -63.41
C GLU A 85 5.85 29.63 -62.87
N GLU A 86 4.78 30.12 -63.50
CA GLU A 86 3.37 29.88 -63.19
C GLU A 86 2.88 28.50 -63.63
N ASP A 87 2.10 27.79 -62.80
CA ASP A 87 0.99 26.98 -63.31
C ASP A 87 -0.18 26.94 -62.31
N MET A 88 -1.40 27.04 -62.84
CA MET A 88 -2.64 27.23 -62.08
C MET A 88 -3.40 25.91 -61.98
N VAL A 89 -3.00 25.06 -61.04
CA VAL A 89 -3.76 23.83 -60.74
C VAL A 89 -4.74 24.08 -59.60
N THR A 90 -6.03 23.99 -59.92
CA THR A 90 -7.14 24.10 -58.96
C THR A 90 -7.00 23.06 -57.86
N ALA A 91 -6.74 23.50 -56.62
CA ALA A 91 -6.67 22.63 -55.47
C ALA A 91 -8.05 21.98 -55.21
N ASP A 92 -8.15 20.68 -55.46
CA ASP A 92 -9.33 19.88 -55.20
C ASP A 92 -9.67 19.89 -53.70
N VAL A 93 -10.76 20.57 -53.36
CA VAL A 93 -11.29 20.71 -51.99
C VAL A 93 -11.59 19.34 -51.36
N SER A 94 -11.85 18.32 -52.18
CA SER A 94 -12.06 16.93 -51.75
C SER A 94 -10.81 16.31 -51.12
N LYS A 95 -9.61 16.69 -51.60
CA LYS A 95 -8.34 16.13 -51.12
C LYS A 95 -7.93 16.66 -49.75
N VAL A 96 -8.26 17.91 -49.45
CA VAL A 96 -8.06 18.54 -48.13
C VAL A 96 -8.95 17.90 -47.04
N ALA A 97 -10.07 17.28 -47.43
CA ALA A 97 -10.87 16.46 -46.52
C ALA A 97 -10.25 15.06 -46.32
N ALA A 98 -9.82 14.39 -47.40
CA ALA A 98 -9.22 13.06 -47.32
C ALA A 98 -7.91 13.03 -46.50
N GLU A 99 -7.04 14.03 -46.66
CA GLU A 99 -5.77 14.12 -45.93
C GLU A 99 -5.97 14.38 -44.42
N ARG A 100 -7.10 14.99 -44.01
CA ARG A 100 -7.46 15.13 -42.58
C ARG A 100 -7.83 13.82 -41.90
N GLN A 101 -8.31 12.82 -42.64
CA GLN A 101 -8.54 11.48 -42.09
C GLN A 101 -7.25 10.64 -41.97
N SER A 102 -6.18 11.00 -42.68
CA SER A 102 -4.98 10.15 -42.83
C SER A 102 -3.89 10.36 -41.78
N GLY A 103 -4.06 11.31 -40.86
CA GLY A 103 -3.07 11.64 -39.81
C GLY A 103 -3.48 11.30 -38.38
N ALA A 104 -4.69 10.78 -38.16
CA ALA A 104 -5.21 10.51 -36.82
C ALA A 104 -4.48 9.32 -36.18
N SER A 105 -3.80 9.53 -35.05
CA SER A 105 -3.18 8.42 -34.31
C SER A 105 -4.26 7.47 -33.75
N MET A 106 -3.94 6.19 -33.49
CA MET A 106 -4.95 5.22 -33.01
C MET A 106 -5.72 5.71 -31.76
N MET A 107 -5.08 6.51 -30.90
CA MET A 107 -5.68 7.06 -29.69
C MET A 107 -6.76 8.14 -29.99
N GLU A 108 -6.75 8.73 -31.18
CA GLU A 108 -7.72 9.74 -31.63
C GLU A 108 -8.98 9.11 -32.23
N GLN A 109 -8.92 7.83 -32.58
CA GLN A 109 -10.06 7.03 -33.05
C GLN A 109 -10.76 6.27 -31.91
N LEU A 110 -10.19 6.26 -30.70
CA LEU A 110 -10.77 5.60 -29.55
C LEU A 110 -11.95 6.38 -28.96
N VAL A 111 -13.01 5.64 -28.64
CA VAL A 111 -14.20 6.15 -27.95
C VAL A 111 -13.79 6.67 -26.55
N PRO A 112 -14.28 7.83 -26.07
CA PRO A 112 -13.78 8.49 -24.85
C PRO A 112 -13.64 7.59 -23.62
N GLU A 113 -14.57 6.67 -23.38
CA GLU A 113 -14.54 5.73 -22.26
C GLU A 113 -13.35 4.77 -22.34
N ILE A 114 -13.02 4.30 -23.54
CA ILE A 114 -11.85 3.42 -23.78
C ILE A 114 -10.57 4.24 -23.61
N THR A 115 -10.54 5.48 -24.11
CA THR A 115 -9.42 6.40 -23.94
C THR A 115 -9.14 6.68 -22.46
N THR A 116 -10.15 7.03 -21.66
CA THR A 116 -9.99 7.28 -20.22
C THR A 116 -9.59 6.01 -19.46
N HIS A 117 -10.14 4.84 -19.81
CA HIS A 117 -9.72 3.59 -19.20
C HIS A 117 -8.26 3.22 -19.54
N ALA A 118 -7.82 3.41 -20.80
CA ALA A 118 -6.44 3.20 -21.20
C ALA A 118 -5.47 4.15 -20.47
N LEU A 119 -5.87 5.42 -20.30
CA LEU A 119 -5.11 6.41 -19.53
C LEU A 119 -5.01 6.03 -18.05
N SER A 120 -6.00 5.36 -17.48
CA SER A 120 -6.01 4.93 -16.07
C SER A 120 -4.87 3.98 -15.70
N TYR A 121 -4.28 3.29 -16.68
CA TYR A 121 -3.12 2.43 -16.47
C TYR A 121 -1.82 3.19 -16.19
N LEU A 122 -1.74 4.47 -16.56
CA LEU A 122 -0.54 5.30 -16.43
C LEU A 122 -0.38 5.89 -15.02
N ASP A 123 0.87 6.09 -14.58
CA ASP A 123 1.16 6.86 -13.37
C ASP A 123 0.92 8.37 -13.59
N TYR A 124 0.75 9.12 -12.50
CA TYR A 124 0.47 10.57 -12.59
C TYR A 124 1.55 11.35 -13.38
N PRO A 125 2.87 11.08 -13.21
CA PRO A 125 3.90 11.67 -14.07
C PRO A 125 3.74 11.34 -15.56
N SER A 126 3.38 10.11 -15.95
CA SER A 126 3.15 9.76 -17.36
C SER A 126 1.88 10.38 -17.92
N LEU A 127 0.81 10.50 -17.13
CA LEU A 127 -0.38 11.27 -17.50
C LEU A 127 -0.04 12.74 -17.75
N CYS A 128 0.80 13.35 -16.90
CA CYS A 128 1.28 14.70 -17.11
C CYS A 128 2.12 14.82 -18.40
N ARG A 129 3.10 13.94 -18.62
CA ARG A 129 3.91 13.90 -19.86
C ARG A 129 3.03 13.72 -21.10
N LEU A 130 2.11 12.76 -21.09
CA LEU A 130 1.18 12.49 -22.19
C LEU A 130 0.28 13.70 -22.48
N SER A 131 -0.20 14.40 -21.45
CA SER A 131 -1.02 15.62 -21.65
C SER A 131 -0.27 16.79 -22.31
N MET A 132 1.06 16.71 -22.42
CA MET A 132 1.89 17.72 -23.08
C MET A 132 2.20 17.39 -24.54
N THR A 133 1.91 16.18 -25.04
CA THR A 133 2.33 15.73 -26.38
C THR A 133 1.58 16.42 -27.52
N ASN A 134 0.24 16.50 -27.44
CA ASN A 134 -0.61 17.20 -28.41
C ASN A 134 -1.89 17.72 -27.75
N SER A 135 -2.70 18.50 -28.49
CA SER A 135 -3.92 19.12 -27.99
C SER A 135 -5.03 18.12 -27.63
N LEU A 136 -5.15 17.01 -28.37
CA LEU A 136 -6.16 15.97 -28.14
C LEU A 136 -5.83 15.18 -26.87
N MET A 137 -4.57 14.77 -26.69
CA MET A 137 -4.07 14.13 -25.48
C MET A 137 -4.14 15.05 -24.28
N ARG A 138 -3.92 16.35 -24.46
CA ARG A 138 -4.17 17.35 -23.40
C ARG A 138 -5.63 17.40 -22.96
N LYS A 139 -6.57 17.33 -23.91
CA LYS A 139 -8.00 17.31 -23.61
C LYS A 139 -8.39 16.00 -22.91
N ALA A 140 -8.08 14.85 -23.52
CA ALA A 140 -8.44 13.54 -23.00
C ALA A 140 -7.83 13.26 -21.61
N ALA A 141 -6.54 13.57 -21.42
CA ALA A 141 -5.88 13.35 -20.14
C ALA A 141 -6.35 14.28 -19.02
N ASN A 142 -6.97 15.44 -19.34
CA ASN A 142 -7.44 16.41 -18.34
C ASN A 142 -8.98 16.57 -18.32
N ASP A 143 -9.73 15.62 -18.88
CA ASP A 143 -11.20 15.61 -18.75
C ASP A 143 -11.61 15.17 -17.34
N ASP A 144 -11.84 16.15 -16.48
CA ASP A 144 -12.12 15.95 -15.06
C ASP A 144 -13.42 15.18 -14.80
N ASN A 145 -14.42 15.31 -15.70
CA ASN A 145 -15.68 14.56 -15.62
C ASN A 145 -15.46 13.08 -15.96
N ALA A 146 -14.63 12.79 -16.96
CA ALA A 146 -14.26 11.42 -17.31
C ALA A 146 -13.50 10.73 -16.16
N TRP A 147 -12.57 11.44 -15.51
CA TRP A 147 -11.88 10.93 -14.31
C TRP A 147 -12.82 10.75 -13.11
N LYS A 148 -13.79 11.64 -12.89
CA LYS A 148 -14.83 11.46 -11.85
C LYS A 148 -15.67 10.21 -12.12
N ALA A 149 -16.17 10.04 -13.35
CA ALA A 149 -16.97 8.88 -13.73
C ALA A 149 -16.18 7.57 -13.57
N LEU A 150 -14.90 7.55 -13.96
CA LEU A 150 -14.04 6.39 -13.79
C LEU A 150 -13.73 6.10 -12.31
N TYR A 151 -13.53 7.13 -11.49
CA TYR A 151 -13.33 6.96 -10.03
C TYR A 151 -14.52 6.24 -9.38
N HIS A 152 -15.74 6.66 -9.69
CA HIS A 152 -16.95 6.07 -9.14
C HIS A 152 -17.19 4.64 -9.63
N LYS A 153 -16.75 4.32 -10.85
CA LYS A 153 -16.77 2.95 -11.39
C LYS A 153 -15.77 2.03 -10.70
N ASP A 154 -14.56 2.50 -10.44
CA ASP A 154 -13.44 1.65 -10.01
C ASP A 154 -13.29 1.54 -8.48
N PHE A 155 -13.79 2.51 -7.69
CA PHE A 155 -13.52 2.58 -6.24
C PHE A 155 -14.79 2.66 -5.36
N THR A 156 -15.52 3.78 -5.36
CA THR A 156 -16.66 4.00 -4.44
C THR A 156 -17.58 5.17 -4.82
N LEU A 157 -18.82 5.11 -4.33
CA LEU A 157 -19.82 6.20 -4.35
C LEU A 157 -19.90 6.95 -3.02
N GLU A 158 -19.15 6.56 -1.99
CA GLU A 158 -19.18 7.20 -0.67
C GLU A 158 -18.52 8.62 -0.64
N GLN A 159 -18.36 9.26 -1.81
CA GLN A 159 -17.60 10.50 -2.02
C GLN A 159 -18.20 11.43 -3.09
N ASP A 160 -19.46 11.28 -3.51
CA ASP A 160 -20.04 12.06 -4.62
C ASP A 160 -19.96 13.59 -4.44
N SER A 161 -19.89 14.06 -3.19
CA SER A 161 -19.78 15.46 -2.77
C SER A 161 -18.35 16.02 -2.67
N ILE A 162 -17.28 15.22 -2.85
CA ILE A 162 -15.92 15.76 -2.77
C ILE A 162 -15.57 16.57 -4.03
N THR A 163 -14.73 17.58 -3.84
CA THR A 163 -14.06 18.32 -4.91
C THR A 163 -12.56 18.22 -4.68
N PRO A 164 -11.83 17.32 -5.39
CA PRO A 164 -10.40 17.13 -5.15
C PRO A 164 -9.59 18.39 -5.51
N VAL A 165 -8.72 18.82 -4.59
CA VAL A 165 -7.93 20.07 -4.73
C VAL A 165 -7.08 20.16 -6.00
N ASN A 166 -6.65 19.01 -6.54
CA ASN A 166 -5.82 18.90 -7.75
C ASN A 166 -6.58 18.23 -8.93
N GLY A 167 -7.92 18.22 -8.89
CA GLY A 167 -8.79 17.56 -9.86
C GLY A 167 -8.87 16.04 -9.70
N TRP A 168 -9.89 15.44 -10.33
CA TRP A 168 -10.18 14.01 -10.28
C TRP A 168 -9.09 13.16 -10.91
N LYS A 169 -8.35 13.67 -11.90
CA LYS A 169 -7.15 12.99 -12.45
C LYS A 169 -6.11 12.67 -11.38
N ALA A 170 -5.75 13.67 -10.57
CA ALA A 170 -4.77 13.51 -9.50
C ALA A 170 -5.32 12.62 -8.40
N TYR A 171 -6.60 12.79 -8.05
CA TYR A 171 -7.28 11.99 -7.05
C TYR A 171 -7.34 10.50 -7.42
N TYR A 172 -7.77 10.18 -8.63
CA TYR A 172 -7.81 8.82 -9.16
C TYR A 172 -6.42 8.17 -9.14
N ALA A 173 -5.40 8.87 -9.64
CA ALA A 173 -4.03 8.35 -9.67
C ALA A 173 -3.46 8.10 -8.25
N ALA A 174 -3.75 9.00 -7.30
CA ALA A 174 -3.35 8.83 -5.90
C ALA A 174 -4.10 7.68 -5.21
N THR A 175 -5.41 7.54 -5.42
CA THR A 175 -6.19 6.40 -4.91
C THR A 175 -5.69 5.08 -5.48
N ARG A 176 -5.41 5.02 -6.79
CA ARG A 176 -4.84 3.83 -7.44
C ARG A 176 -3.45 3.48 -6.89
N ALA A 177 -2.61 4.47 -6.63
CA ALA A 177 -1.31 4.27 -5.98
C ALA A 177 -1.46 3.71 -4.55
N ILE A 178 -2.39 4.23 -3.75
CA ILE A 178 -2.69 3.73 -2.40
C ILE A 178 -3.21 2.29 -2.43
N MET A 179 -4.11 1.96 -3.36
CA MET A 179 -4.61 0.58 -3.53
C MET A 179 -3.47 -0.38 -3.88
N ASN A 180 -2.57 0.00 -4.78
CA ASN A 180 -1.38 -0.81 -5.13
C ASN A 180 -0.42 -0.97 -3.94
N VAL A 181 -0.18 0.08 -3.16
CA VAL A 181 0.66 0.04 -1.95
C VAL A 181 0.02 -0.86 -0.88
N ASN A 182 -1.31 -0.81 -0.72
CA ASN A 182 -2.03 -1.68 0.20
C ASN A 182 -1.99 -3.16 -0.25
N THR A 183 -2.04 -3.46 -1.56
CA THR A 183 -1.77 -4.81 -2.08
C THR A 183 -0.35 -5.28 -1.73
N GLU A 184 0.64 -4.39 -1.84
CA GLU A 184 2.04 -4.72 -1.54
C GLU A 184 2.27 -5.03 -0.05
N PHE A 185 1.53 -4.39 0.87
CA PHE A 185 1.53 -4.77 2.28
C PHE A 185 1.22 -6.26 2.48
N PHE A 186 0.17 -6.78 1.83
CA PHE A 186 -0.18 -8.21 1.91
C PHE A 186 0.83 -9.11 1.18
N ASN A 187 1.45 -8.64 0.09
CA ASN A 187 2.55 -9.37 -0.55
C ASN A 187 3.77 -9.52 0.37
N ILE A 188 4.14 -8.45 1.09
CA ILE A 188 5.24 -8.45 2.06
C ILE A 188 4.95 -9.45 3.19
N ILE A 189 3.71 -9.49 3.69
CA ILE A 189 3.29 -10.45 4.72
C ILE A 189 3.36 -11.90 4.20
N ARG A 190 2.77 -12.18 3.03
CA ARG A 190 2.81 -13.51 2.39
C ARG A 190 4.26 -14.00 2.21
N ASN A 191 5.15 -13.09 1.80
CA ASN A 191 6.58 -13.35 1.58
C ASN A 191 7.41 -13.34 2.89
N ARG A 192 6.84 -12.96 4.03
CA ARG A 192 7.48 -12.84 5.36
C ARG A 192 8.77 -12.01 5.34
N SER A 193 8.84 -11.02 4.44
CA SER A 193 10.06 -10.25 4.20
C SER A 193 10.18 -9.10 5.21
N LEU A 194 10.87 -9.37 6.32
CA LEU A 194 11.12 -8.34 7.35
C LEU A 194 11.83 -7.11 6.78
N THR A 195 12.77 -7.31 5.84
CA THR A 195 13.48 -6.22 5.15
C THR A 195 12.54 -5.36 4.29
N ALA A 196 11.58 -5.97 3.60
CA ALA A 196 10.59 -5.21 2.84
C ALA A 196 9.63 -4.48 3.80
N MET A 197 9.17 -5.14 4.88
CA MET A 197 8.32 -4.53 5.90
C MET A 197 9.02 -3.33 6.58
N SER A 198 10.30 -3.44 6.94
CA SER A 198 11.08 -2.31 7.49
C SER A 198 11.19 -1.14 6.50
N CYS A 199 11.31 -1.42 5.21
CA CYS A 199 11.30 -0.40 4.17
C CYS A 199 9.88 0.11 3.80
N PHE A 200 8.81 -0.47 4.36
CA PHE A 200 7.42 -0.13 4.07
C PHE A 200 6.82 0.81 5.12
N TRP A 201 7.20 0.64 6.39
CA TRP A 201 6.87 1.56 7.46
C TRP A 201 7.69 2.86 7.39
N LEU A 202 7.09 3.96 7.83
CA LEU A 202 7.83 5.20 8.04
C LEU A 202 8.76 5.06 9.26
N ASN A 203 10.03 5.44 9.11
CA ASN A 203 10.97 5.44 10.23
C ASN A 203 10.77 6.68 11.11
N ALA A 204 9.74 6.64 11.97
CA ALA A 204 9.40 7.68 12.93
C ALA A 204 9.04 7.10 14.30
N ASP A 205 9.05 7.94 15.33
CA ASP A 205 8.67 7.60 16.72
C ASP A 205 7.14 7.52 16.93
N TYR A 206 6.37 8.22 16.11
CA TYR A 206 4.91 8.28 16.23
C TYR A 206 4.15 7.14 15.55
N VAL A 207 4.77 6.28 14.73
CA VAL A 207 4.07 5.15 14.07
C VAL A 207 3.45 4.17 15.09
N LYS A 208 2.35 3.51 14.70
CA LYS A 208 1.54 2.66 15.60
C LYS A 208 1.11 1.36 14.92
N CYS A 209 1.34 0.22 15.55
CA CYS A 209 0.81 -1.07 15.09
C CYS A 209 -0.06 -1.71 16.17
N VAL A 210 -1.26 -2.15 15.81
CA VAL A 210 -2.13 -2.98 16.65
C VAL A 210 -2.39 -4.28 15.91
N HIS A 211 -1.86 -5.38 16.44
CA HIS A 211 -2.08 -6.72 15.91
C HIS A 211 -3.42 -7.29 16.38
N ALA A 212 -3.94 -8.30 15.68
CA ALA A 212 -5.22 -8.93 16.01
C ALA A 212 -5.28 -9.59 17.40
N SER A 213 -4.12 -9.84 18.03
CA SER A 213 -3.98 -10.24 19.44
C SER A 213 -4.41 -9.15 20.45
N GLY A 214 -4.62 -7.91 19.99
CA GLY A 214 -4.87 -6.73 20.83
C GLY A 214 -3.60 -6.05 21.33
N GLU A 215 -2.41 -6.56 20.99
CA GLU A 215 -1.13 -5.95 21.36
C GLU A 215 -0.87 -4.65 20.58
N HIS A 216 -0.47 -3.60 21.29
CA HIS A 216 -0.21 -2.27 20.75
C HIS A 216 1.28 -1.89 20.84
N PHE A 217 1.87 -1.55 19.69
CA PHE A 217 3.27 -1.18 19.53
C PHE A 217 3.39 0.27 19.04
N SER A 218 4.33 1.03 19.63
CA SER A 218 4.55 2.45 19.31
C SER A 218 6.01 2.73 18.98
N GLY A 219 6.23 3.45 17.88
CA GLY A 219 7.54 3.80 17.35
C GLY A 219 8.16 2.69 16.51
N TYR A 220 8.89 3.10 15.47
CA TYR A 220 9.37 2.22 14.40
C TYR A 220 10.04 0.94 14.91
N ASN A 221 10.98 1.04 15.85
CA ASN A 221 11.70 -0.13 16.37
C ASN A 221 10.78 -1.19 17.01
N ALA A 222 9.78 -0.76 17.80
CA ALA A 222 8.83 -1.69 18.43
C ALA A 222 7.89 -2.32 17.40
N VAL A 223 7.47 -1.55 16.38
CA VAL A 223 6.65 -2.04 15.28
C VAL A 223 7.41 -3.07 14.43
N ILE A 224 8.66 -2.81 14.03
CA ILE A 224 9.43 -3.77 13.24
C ILE A 224 9.78 -5.04 14.05
N GLN A 225 10.00 -4.91 15.36
CA GLN A 225 10.17 -6.08 16.24
C GLN A 225 8.91 -6.94 16.35
N SER A 226 7.71 -6.34 16.39
CA SER A 226 6.47 -7.13 16.41
C SER A 226 6.20 -7.82 15.08
N TRP A 227 6.54 -7.21 13.94
CA TRP A 227 6.51 -7.89 12.63
C TRP A 227 7.54 -9.03 12.53
N GLN A 228 8.75 -8.87 13.08
CA GLN A 228 9.72 -9.96 13.16
C GLN A 228 9.18 -11.15 13.96
N LEU A 229 8.43 -10.89 15.03
CA LEU A 229 7.85 -11.90 15.88
C LEU A 229 6.69 -12.65 15.17
N ALA A 230 5.76 -11.91 14.56
CA ALA A 230 4.67 -12.48 13.76
C ALA A 230 5.22 -13.35 12.60
N PHE A 231 6.21 -12.83 11.86
CA PHE A 231 6.88 -13.55 10.77
C PHE A 231 7.71 -14.76 11.22
N ASN A 232 7.90 -14.99 12.51
CA ASN A 232 8.54 -16.21 13.05
C ASN A 232 7.54 -17.25 13.54
N TRP A 233 6.39 -16.86 14.07
CA TRP A 233 5.42 -17.79 14.66
C TRP A 233 4.35 -18.30 13.69
N GLU A 234 3.85 -17.45 12.80
CA GLU A 234 2.77 -17.85 11.90
C GLU A 234 3.30 -18.79 10.81
N GLN A 235 2.49 -19.75 10.38
CA GLN A 235 2.70 -20.39 9.08
C GLN A 235 2.25 -19.41 7.99
N GLY A 236 2.72 -19.56 6.75
CA GLY A 236 2.50 -18.55 5.70
C GLY A 236 1.00 -18.26 5.51
N VAL A 237 0.58 -17.03 5.80
CA VAL A 237 -0.82 -16.61 5.75
C VAL A 237 -1.16 -16.09 4.35
N ASP A 238 -2.23 -16.59 3.74
CA ASP A 238 -2.78 -16.04 2.50
C ASP A 238 -4.11 -15.33 2.77
N PHE A 239 -4.06 -14.02 2.90
CA PHE A 239 -5.24 -13.21 3.17
C PHE A 239 -6.12 -13.05 1.92
N GLN A 240 -7.38 -13.49 1.99
CA GLN A 240 -8.41 -12.97 1.10
C GLN A 240 -8.83 -11.58 1.60
N VAL A 241 -8.52 -10.54 0.83
CA VAL A 241 -8.86 -9.14 1.16
C VAL A 241 -10.14 -8.73 0.41
N ARG A 242 -11.13 -8.19 1.13
CA ARG A 242 -12.44 -7.78 0.61
C ARG A 242 -12.84 -6.40 1.16
N ASP A 243 -13.89 -5.82 0.60
CA ASP A 243 -14.49 -4.54 1.03
C ASP A 243 -13.47 -3.39 1.17
N VAL A 244 -12.46 -3.36 0.29
CA VAL A 244 -11.37 -2.38 0.35
C VAL A 244 -11.89 -0.99 -0.02
N ARG A 245 -11.84 -0.06 0.93
CA ARG A 245 -12.19 1.35 0.74
C ARG A 245 -10.99 2.23 1.07
N ALA A 246 -10.50 2.97 0.08
CA ALA A 246 -9.42 3.91 0.24
C ALA A 246 -9.94 5.36 0.28
N ARG A 247 -9.35 6.19 1.13
CA ARG A 247 -9.54 7.64 1.19
C ARG A 247 -8.18 8.32 1.11
N VAL A 248 -8.07 9.37 0.30
CA VAL A 248 -6.84 10.15 0.15
C VAL A 248 -7.14 11.60 0.50
N LEU A 249 -6.28 12.21 1.31
CA LEU A 249 -6.32 13.63 1.66
C LEU A 249 -4.89 14.16 1.56
N THR A 250 -4.60 14.86 0.47
CA THR A 250 -3.26 15.39 0.12
C THR A 250 -2.14 14.35 0.19
N ASP A 251 -1.44 14.31 1.31
CA ASP A 251 -0.24 13.59 1.67
C ASP A 251 -0.51 12.52 2.75
N MET A 252 -1.76 12.34 3.17
CA MET A 252 -2.23 11.26 4.02
C MET A 252 -3.30 10.43 3.28
N ALA A 253 -3.36 9.13 3.58
CA ALA A 253 -4.42 8.26 3.11
C ALA A 253 -4.75 7.20 4.14
N TRP A 254 -5.97 6.68 4.12
CA TRP A 254 -6.31 5.47 4.88
C TRP A 254 -7.10 4.50 4.04
N VAL A 255 -6.92 3.22 4.34
CA VAL A 255 -7.59 2.10 3.70
C VAL A 255 -8.25 1.27 4.79
N THR A 256 -9.55 1.08 4.71
CA THR A 256 -10.30 0.11 5.52
C THR A 256 -10.65 -1.10 4.68
N MET A 257 -10.57 -2.29 5.25
CA MET A 257 -10.84 -3.54 4.54
C MET A 257 -11.25 -4.65 5.51
N LYS A 258 -11.86 -5.71 4.97
CA LYS A 258 -12.04 -6.99 5.67
C LYS A 258 -11.04 -8.00 5.14
N THR A 259 -10.45 -8.79 6.01
CA THR A 259 -9.51 -9.85 5.62
C THR A 259 -9.89 -11.18 6.23
N PHE A 260 -9.74 -12.25 5.47
CA PHE A 260 -10.03 -13.62 5.88
C PHE A 260 -8.77 -14.45 5.68
N VAL A 261 -8.42 -15.31 6.65
CA VAL A 261 -7.28 -16.23 6.56
C VAL A 261 -7.79 -17.61 6.16
N ASP A 262 -8.52 -18.25 7.07
CA ASP A 262 -9.25 -19.50 6.85
C ASP A 262 -10.71 -19.32 7.28
N MET A 263 -11.59 -20.22 6.83
CA MET A 263 -13.02 -20.15 7.19
C MET A 263 -13.25 -20.23 8.71
N ASP A 264 -12.37 -20.94 9.44
CA ASP A 264 -12.49 -21.18 10.87
C ASP A 264 -11.94 -20.04 11.75
N SER A 265 -11.12 -19.13 11.20
CA SER A 265 -10.46 -18.05 11.97
C SER A 265 -11.35 -16.82 12.19
N GLY A 266 -12.47 -16.73 11.47
CA GLY A 266 -13.29 -15.53 11.39
C GLY A 266 -12.66 -14.40 10.55
N PRO A 267 -13.44 -13.36 10.20
CA PRO A 267 -12.91 -12.17 9.54
C PRO A 267 -12.16 -11.26 10.52
N PHE A 268 -11.20 -10.50 9.99
CA PHE A 268 -10.62 -9.34 10.66
C PHE A 268 -11.06 -8.06 9.96
N ASN A 269 -11.32 -7.00 10.73
CA ASN A 269 -11.38 -5.64 10.22
C ASN A 269 -9.98 -5.03 10.31
N MET A 270 -9.48 -4.50 9.19
CA MET A 270 -8.17 -3.86 9.12
C MET A 270 -8.27 -2.40 8.68
N THR A 271 -7.48 -1.54 9.32
CA THR A 271 -7.25 -0.16 8.88
C THR A 271 -5.74 0.08 8.72
N ASN A 272 -5.33 0.51 7.53
CA ASN A 272 -3.99 0.97 7.23
C ASN A 272 -4.01 2.47 6.97
N ILE A 273 -3.10 3.24 7.59
CA ILE A 273 -2.93 4.68 7.32
C ILE A 273 -1.53 4.90 6.75
N PHE A 274 -1.46 5.66 5.66
CA PHE A 274 -0.26 5.94 4.90
C PHE A 274 0.02 7.44 4.85
N GLU A 275 1.31 7.79 4.81
CA GLU A 275 1.79 9.16 4.56
C GLU A 275 2.71 9.20 3.33
N PHE A 276 2.64 10.29 2.57
CA PHE A 276 3.43 10.51 1.35
C PHE A 276 4.66 11.35 1.64
N HIS A 277 5.83 10.69 1.66
CA HIS A 277 7.12 11.33 1.89
C HIS A 277 8.03 11.14 0.68
N HIS A 278 8.61 12.23 0.18
CA HIS A 278 9.66 12.20 -0.86
C HIS A 278 9.31 11.38 -2.12
N GLY A 279 8.05 11.40 -2.55
CA GLY A 279 7.60 10.67 -3.75
C GLY A 279 7.08 9.24 -3.49
N ARG A 280 7.02 8.80 -2.22
CA ARG A 280 6.61 7.44 -1.84
C ARG A 280 5.64 7.43 -0.66
N TRP A 281 4.67 6.52 -0.70
CA TRP A 281 3.79 6.23 0.43
C TRP A 281 4.45 5.27 1.42
N TYR A 282 4.34 5.59 2.71
CA TYR A 282 4.82 4.80 3.84
C TYR A 282 3.69 4.48 4.80
N LEU A 283 3.66 3.28 5.37
CA LEU A 283 2.71 2.90 6.41
C LEU A 283 3.08 3.58 7.73
N VAL A 284 2.12 4.28 8.35
CA VAL A 284 2.28 4.96 9.65
C VAL A 284 1.36 4.39 10.73
N HIS A 285 0.24 3.79 10.34
CA HIS A 285 -0.61 3.03 11.25
C HIS A 285 -1.12 1.75 10.61
N HIS A 286 -1.05 0.65 11.35
CA HIS A 286 -1.79 -0.58 11.08
C HIS A 286 -2.63 -0.92 12.31
N HIS A 287 -3.88 -1.29 12.08
CA HIS A 287 -4.76 -1.86 13.10
C HIS A 287 -5.49 -3.04 12.49
N SER A 288 -5.34 -4.22 13.08
CA SER A 288 -6.16 -5.40 12.81
C SER A 288 -6.95 -5.79 14.05
N SER A 289 -8.24 -6.08 13.89
CA SER A 289 -9.11 -6.54 14.98
C SER A 289 -10.00 -7.68 14.52
N VAL A 290 -10.22 -8.67 15.40
CA VAL A 290 -11.12 -9.79 15.15
C VAL A 290 -12.56 -9.27 15.04
N MET A 291 -13.27 -9.64 13.98
CA MET A 291 -14.69 -9.38 13.85
C MET A 291 -15.46 -10.52 14.52
N LEU A 292 -16.09 -10.23 15.67
CA LEU A 292 -17.06 -11.15 16.26
C LEU A 292 -18.29 -11.20 15.36
N LEU A 293 -18.47 -12.32 14.65
CA LEU A 293 -19.74 -12.66 14.04
C LEU A 293 -20.72 -12.98 15.17
N ALA A 294 -21.62 -12.05 15.47
CA ALA A 294 -22.84 -12.40 16.21
C ALA A 294 -23.71 -13.26 15.29
N ASP A 295 -24.36 -14.30 15.82
CA ASP A 295 -25.11 -15.33 15.08
C ASP A 295 -26.40 -14.82 14.37
N ALA A 296 -26.51 -13.52 14.08
CA ALA A 296 -27.74 -12.85 13.63
C ALA A 296 -27.81 -12.55 12.12
N ASP A 297 -26.68 -12.41 11.41
CA ASP A 297 -26.66 -11.84 10.05
C ASP A 297 -26.63 -12.88 8.90
N MET A 298 -26.84 -14.17 9.20
CA MET A 298 -26.88 -15.24 8.18
C MET A 298 -28.16 -15.27 7.32
N GLU A 299 -29.23 -14.57 7.69
CA GLU A 299 -30.50 -14.61 6.94
C GLU A 299 -30.62 -13.56 5.81
N HIS A 300 -29.84 -12.47 5.83
CA HIS A 300 -30.07 -11.35 4.90
C HIS A 300 -29.38 -11.46 3.52
N GLN A 301 -28.62 -12.53 3.24
CA GLN A 301 -27.93 -12.72 1.94
C GLN A 301 -28.65 -13.64 0.94
N ILE A 302 -29.82 -14.21 1.29
CA ILE A 302 -30.57 -15.12 0.39
C ILE A 302 -31.60 -14.38 -0.48
N VAL A 303 -31.97 -13.15 -0.12
CA VAL A 303 -32.95 -12.35 -0.89
C VAL A 303 -32.24 -11.30 -1.75
N HIS A 304 -31.71 -11.73 -2.90
CA HIS A 304 -31.67 -11.00 -4.20
C HIS A 304 -30.85 -11.79 -5.23
N GLY A 305 -31.36 -12.97 -5.59
CA GLY A 305 -31.10 -13.63 -6.88
C GLY A 305 -32.22 -13.33 -7.88
#